data_AF-A0AAD0S856-F1
#
_entry.id   AF-A0AAD0S856-F1
#
_cell.length_a   1.000
_cell.length_b   1.000
_cell.length_c   1.000
_cell.angle_alpha   90.00
_cell.angle_beta   90.00
_cell.angle_gamma   90.00
#
_symmetry.space_group_name_H-M   'P 1'
#
loop_
_entity.id
_entity.type
_entity.pdbx_description
1 polymer ?
#
loop_
_entity_poly.entity_id
_entity_poly.type
_entity_poly.pdbx_seq_one_letter_code
_entity_poly.pdbx_strand_id
1 'polypeptide(L)'
;MYELHAKEPVPATLTIGTKDAERFSHEFRRFHDYGGTLEFENIDFSMKGSPLFPGADVACKRLQLATQQHAITLSIAVGEHLSHRLDFFGQSTAGAKGIAFTGQAFGGLITTKLKVDFGGRDVGLTLSADFRQWVRKPVARLPHFARAAQFIEAIGRESKVAISLESGGIETELGVCSVPEGDFFPALDAFFYEAGALRELDAFFGLGLVMPEDLDDVMHTVKNFSDVLSLIGIHKTDTPEISMKFTPLPKEESGVGEYTHILSAIETQKPIDLLLTQEVTLNFGDKSFGPFVVEVSCPQALVNTIGPVQFTPGTPTRLSLRPADGYQWSSRNGGACATYEGPSARRP
;
A
#
# COMPACT_ATOMS: atom_id res chain seq x y z
N MET A 1 29.99 27.32 -17.26
CA MET A 1 28.63 27.89 -17.41
C MET A 1 28.76 29.38 -17.13
N TYR A 2 28.34 30.24 -18.05
CA TYR A 2 28.39 31.70 -17.86
C TYR A 2 26.95 32.18 -17.65
N GLU A 3 26.70 32.89 -16.55
CA GLU A 3 25.39 33.47 -16.23
C GLU A 3 25.45 34.99 -16.43
N LEU A 4 24.47 35.51 -17.18
CA LEU A 4 24.35 36.92 -17.51
C LEU A 4 23.03 37.44 -16.94
N HIS A 5 23.13 38.40 -16.02
CA HIS A 5 21.97 39.05 -15.41
C HIS A 5 21.88 40.49 -15.91
N ALA A 6 20.68 40.93 -16.27
CA ALA A 6 20.44 42.35 -16.52
C ALA A 6 20.57 43.12 -15.20
N LYS A 7 21.26 44.27 -15.23
CA LYS A 7 21.38 45.14 -14.05
C LYS A 7 20.07 45.84 -13.68
N GLU A 8 19.19 46.01 -14.66
CA GLU A 8 17.89 46.67 -14.53
C GLU A 8 16.83 45.89 -15.32
N PRO A 9 15.53 46.01 -14.99
CA PRO A 9 14.47 45.40 -15.77
C PRO A 9 14.50 45.89 -17.23
N VAL A 10 14.66 44.96 -18.18
CA VAL A 10 14.67 45.27 -19.61
C VAL A 10 13.31 44.92 -20.20
N PRO A 11 12.55 45.89 -20.75
CA PRO A 11 11.33 45.58 -21.48
C PRO A 11 11.68 44.82 -22.75
N ALA A 12 11.31 43.54 -22.80
CA ALA A 12 11.52 42.68 -23.94
C ALA A 12 10.17 42.14 -24.44
N THR A 13 10.02 42.07 -25.76
CA THR A 13 8.89 41.40 -26.41
C THR A 13 9.37 40.06 -26.94
N LEU A 14 8.65 39.02 -26.56
CA LEU A 14 8.95 37.65 -26.92
C LEU A 14 7.84 37.14 -27.85
N THR A 15 8.21 36.70 -29.05
CA THR A 15 7.27 36.16 -30.04
C THR A 15 7.65 34.72 -30.32
N ILE A 16 6.71 33.81 -30.03
CA ILE A 16 6.85 32.37 -30.25
C ILE A 16 5.90 31.95 -31.37
N GLY A 17 6.45 31.45 -32.46
CA GLY A 17 5.71 30.74 -33.49
C GLY A 17 5.47 29.30 -33.05
N THR A 18 4.20 28.90 -32.96
CA THR A 18 3.78 27.54 -32.62
C THR A 18 2.83 27.00 -33.67
N LYS A 19 2.94 25.69 -33.96
CA LYS A 19 1.99 24.97 -34.83
C LYS A 19 0.69 24.61 -34.11
N ASP A 20 0.71 24.56 -32.77
CA ASP A 20 -0.42 24.24 -31.90
C ASP A 20 -0.62 25.40 -30.90
N ALA A 21 -1.35 26.42 -31.34
CA ALA A 21 -1.55 27.66 -30.59
C ALA A 21 -2.44 27.47 -29.35
N GLU A 22 -3.39 26.54 -29.40
CA GLU A 22 -4.33 26.30 -28.29
C GLU A 22 -3.63 25.64 -27.10
N ARG A 23 -2.92 24.53 -27.35
CA ARG A 23 -2.14 23.85 -26.31
C ARG A 23 -1.08 24.80 -25.73
N PHE A 24 -0.43 25.58 -26.59
CA PHE A 24 0.54 26.58 -26.16
C PHE A 24 -0.08 27.62 -25.24
N SER A 25 -1.21 28.22 -25.65
CA SER A 25 -1.89 29.23 -24.85
C SER A 25 -2.34 28.67 -23.51
N HIS A 26 -2.76 27.40 -23.47
CA HIS A 26 -3.16 26.74 -22.22
C HIS A 26 -1.98 26.57 -21.26
N GLU A 27 -0.87 25.98 -21.72
CA GLU A 27 0.31 25.76 -20.89
C GLU A 27 0.96 27.06 -20.44
N PHE A 28 1.04 28.07 -21.31
CA PHE A 28 1.55 29.39 -20.96
C PHE A 28 0.66 30.08 -19.92
N ARG A 29 -0.66 30.01 -20.07
CA ARG A 29 -1.59 30.56 -19.07
C ARG A 29 -1.42 29.87 -17.72
N ARG A 30 -1.28 28.54 -17.71
CA ARG A 30 -1.04 27.76 -16.50
C ARG A 30 0.28 28.17 -15.82
N PHE A 31 1.35 28.35 -16.60
CA PHE A 31 2.63 28.85 -16.11
C PHE A 31 2.51 30.27 -15.53
N HIS A 32 1.82 31.17 -16.22
CA HIS A 32 1.59 32.52 -15.72
C HIS A 32 0.79 32.54 -14.42
N ASP A 33 -0.24 31.70 -14.33
CA ASP A 33 -1.16 31.68 -13.20
C ASP A 33 -0.55 31.08 -11.92
N TYR A 34 0.27 30.02 -12.03
CA TYR A 34 0.79 29.27 -10.86
C TYR A 34 2.32 29.09 -10.83
N GLY A 35 3.03 29.59 -11.84
CA GLY A 35 4.45 29.36 -12.03
C GLY A 35 4.77 27.96 -12.57
N GLY A 36 6.00 27.52 -12.33
CA GLY A 36 6.52 26.21 -12.71
C GLY A 36 7.66 26.30 -13.70
N THR A 37 7.73 25.33 -14.59
CA THR A 37 8.70 25.29 -15.69
C THR A 37 7.95 24.97 -16.97
N LEU A 38 8.21 25.76 -18.00
CA LEU A 38 7.67 25.60 -19.33
C LEU A 38 8.84 25.49 -20.30
N GLU A 39 8.89 24.38 -21.03
CA GLU A 39 9.98 24.08 -21.95
C GLU A 39 9.44 23.91 -23.36
N PHE A 40 10.15 24.50 -24.32
CA PHE A 40 9.84 24.45 -25.73
C PHE A 40 11.07 24.01 -26.49
N GLU A 41 10.88 23.05 -27.39
CA GLU A 41 11.91 22.59 -28.30
C GLU A 41 11.46 22.82 -29.75
N ASN A 42 12.40 23.19 -30.62
CA ASN A 42 12.15 23.36 -32.05
C ASN A 42 11.01 24.35 -32.39
N ILE A 43 10.93 25.47 -31.66
CA ILE A 43 9.97 26.55 -31.90
C ILE A 43 10.62 27.71 -32.65
N ASP A 44 9.83 28.38 -33.49
CA ASP A 44 10.26 29.64 -34.10
C ASP A 44 10.23 30.72 -33.01
N PHE A 45 11.40 31.29 -32.70
CA PHE A 45 11.57 32.19 -31.58
C PHE A 45 12.17 33.51 -32.06
N SER A 46 11.55 34.63 -31.70
CA SER A 46 12.18 35.94 -31.83
C SER A 46 11.99 36.75 -30.56
N MET A 47 13.03 37.50 -30.19
CA MET A 47 13.00 38.42 -29.07
C MET A 47 13.45 39.80 -29.52
N LYS A 48 12.71 40.83 -29.13
CA LYS A 48 13.01 42.23 -29.41
C LYS A 48 13.09 43.02 -28.10
N GLY A 49 13.88 44.10 -28.10
CA GLY A 49 14.00 45.01 -26.95
C GLY A 49 15.11 44.68 -25.97
N SER A 50 15.69 43.47 -26.01
CA SER A 50 16.87 43.14 -25.20
C SER A 50 18.17 43.49 -25.92
N PRO A 51 19.06 44.34 -25.36
CA PRO A 51 20.37 44.62 -25.95
C PRO A 51 21.27 43.37 -26.03
N LEU A 52 20.96 42.34 -25.24
CA LEU A 52 21.67 41.05 -25.25
C LEU A 52 21.31 40.19 -26.47
N PHE A 53 20.20 40.49 -27.14
CA PHE A 53 19.69 39.73 -28.28
C PHE A 53 19.33 40.70 -29.41
N PRO A 54 20.34 41.32 -30.06
CA PRO A 54 20.12 42.34 -31.07
C PRO A 54 19.58 41.71 -32.36
N GLY A 55 18.25 41.57 -32.45
CA GLY A 55 17.47 41.50 -33.69
C GLY A 55 17.77 40.38 -34.69
N ALA A 56 18.74 39.50 -34.46
CA ALA A 56 19.01 38.35 -35.29
C ALA A 56 18.02 37.22 -34.99
N ASP A 57 17.68 36.43 -36.00
CA ASP A 57 17.02 35.14 -35.86
C ASP A 57 17.92 34.22 -35.03
N VAL A 58 17.84 34.34 -33.70
CA VAL A 58 18.52 33.43 -32.80
C VAL A 58 17.81 32.11 -32.97
N ALA A 59 18.47 31.17 -33.66
CA ALA A 59 18.01 29.80 -33.81
C ALA A 59 17.99 29.13 -32.42
N CYS A 60 16.90 29.36 -31.70
CA CYS A 60 16.67 28.85 -30.37
C CYS A 60 16.20 27.41 -30.48
N LYS A 61 17.12 26.45 -30.28
CA LYS A 61 16.76 25.03 -30.29
C LYS A 61 15.83 24.68 -29.12
N ARG A 62 16.02 25.35 -27.99
CA ARG A 62 15.28 25.14 -26.74
C ARG A 62 15.10 26.45 -25.98
N LEU A 63 13.86 26.79 -25.67
CA LEU A 63 13.50 27.89 -24.77
C LEU A 63 12.90 27.31 -23.50
N GLN A 64 13.41 27.72 -22.34
CA GLN A 64 12.87 27.32 -21.05
C GLN A 64 12.51 28.56 -20.24
N LEU A 65 11.26 28.64 -19.81
CA LEU A 65 10.77 29.62 -18.84
C LEU A 65 10.59 28.90 -17.51
N ALA A 66 11.18 29.44 -16.45
CA ALA A 66 11.03 28.88 -15.12
C ALA A 66 10.80 30.01 -14.12
N THR A 67 9.83 29.84 -13.23
CA THR A 67 9.71 30.69 -12.04
C THR A 67 10.68 30.21 -10.98
N GLN A 68 11.11 31.11 -10.09
CA GLN A 68 11.92 30.76 -8.94
C GLN A 68 11.19 29.70 -8.08
N GLN A 69 11.94 28.67 -7.69
CA GLN A 69 11.46 27.60 -6.82
C GLN A 69 11.85 27.89 -5.37
N HIS A 70 10.93 27.59 -4.46
CA HIS A 70 11.15 27.74 -3.02
C HIS A 70 10.91 26.42 -2.32
N ALA A 71 11.87 26.00 -1.49
CA ALA A 71 11.71 24.80 -0.68
C ALA A 71 10.61 25.05 0.36
N ILE A 72 9.62 24.17 0.38
CA ILE A 72 8.48 24.27 1.30
C ILE A 72 8.04 22.86 1.68
N THR A 73 7.41 22.74 2.86
CA THR A 73 6.81 21.48 3.30
C THR A 73 5.29 21.61 3.18
N LEU A 74 4.66 20.63 2.56
CA LEU A 74 3.21 20.48 2.56
C LEU A 74 2.84 19.43 3.60
N SER A 75 1.99 19.80 4.57
CA SER A 75 1.45 18.84 5.52
C SER A 75 0.00 18.53 5.18
N ILE A 76 -0.30 17.24 5.10
CA ILE A 76 -1.66 16.72 4.93
C ILE A 76 -2.04 16.02 6.23
N ALA A 77 -3.12 16.48 6.86
CA ALA A 77 -3.63 15.90 8.08
C ALA A 77 -5.03 15.29 7.87
N VAL A 78 -5.23 14.08 8.41
CA VAL A 78 -6.43 13.26 8.22
C VAL A 78 -6.77 12.49 9.51
N GLY A 79 -8.01 11.99 9.59
CA GLY A 79 -8.52 11.22 10.72
C GLY A 79 -9.19 12.08 11.79
N GLU A 80 -9.77 11.41 12.78
CA GLU A 80 -10.41 12.04 13.93
C GLU A 80 -9.41 13.00 14.60
N HIS A 81 -9.81 14.25 14.78
CA HIS A 81 -8.97 15.34 15.29
C HIS A 81 -7.65 15.59 14.54
N LEU A 82 -7.57 15.22 13.25
CA LEU A 82 -6.36 15.39 12.42
C LEU A 82 -5.14 14.63 12.99
N SER A 83 -5.39 13.48 13.61
CA SER A 83 -4.39 12.67 14.31
C SER A 83 -3.33 12.05 13.40
N HIS A 84 -3.60 11.88 12.11
CA HIS A 84 -2.63 11.40 11.13
C HIS A 84 -2.11 12.54 10.27
N ARG A 85 -0.90 13.03 10.57
CA ARG A 85 -0.21 14.06 9.78
C ARG A 85 0.91 13.45 8.96
N LEU A 86 0.96 13.79 7.67
CA LEU A 86 2.04 13.42 6.76
C LEU A 86 2.63 14.66 6.09
N ASP A 87 3.96 14.75 6.15
CA ASP A 87 4.72 15.83 5.54
C ASP A 87 5.31 15.40 4.19
N PHE A 88 5.09 16.25 3.20
CA PHE A 88 5.65 16.17 1.86
C PHE A 88 6.68 17.26 1.69
N PHE A 89 7.93 16.85 1.46
CA PHE A 89 9.02 17.79 1.24
C PHE A 89 9.14 18.07 -0.26
N GLY A 90 9.19 19.33 -0.64
CA GLY A 90 9.11 19.69 -2.03
C GLY A 90 9.48 21.13 -2.33
N GLN A 91 9.04 21.55 -3.51
CA GLN A 91 9.26 22.89 -4.04
C GLN A 91 7.92 23.51 -4.40
N SER A 92 7.77 24.80 -4.11
CA SER A 92 6.68 25.62 -4.61
C SER A 92 7.16 26.65 -5.62
N THR A 93 6.24 27.03 -6.49
CA THR A 93 6.33 28.16 -7.40
C THR A 93 5.10 29.02 -7.23
N ALA A 94 5.24 30.32 -7.46
CA ALA A 94 4.12 31.25 -7.45
C ALA A 94 3.95 31.90 -8.83
N GLY A 95 2.69 32.12 -9.20
CA GLY A 95 2.30 32.90 -10.37
C GLY A 95 1.35 34.03 -9.99
N ALA A 96 0.64 34.57 -10.97
CA ALA A 96 -0.26 35.70 -10.77
C ALA A 96 -1.53 35.35 -9.97
N LYS A 97 -1.99 34.09 -10.03
CA LYS A 97 -3.23 33.64 -9.38
C LYS A 97 -2.99 32.87 -8.09
N GLY A 98 -1.87 32.15 -8.00
CA GLY A 98 -1.66 31.25 -6.89
C GLY A 98 -0.31 30.56 -6.87
N ILE A 99 -0.26 29.49 -6.08
CA ILE A 99 0.92 28.68 -5.82
C ILE A 99 0.70 27.29 -6.42
N ALA A 100 1.74 26.76 -7.08
CA ALA A 100 1.87 25.34 -7.36
C ALA A 100 2.94 24.74 -6.46
N PHE A 101 2.69 23.54 -5.94
CA PHE A 101 3.63 22.77 -5.15
C PHE A 101 3.78 21.37 -5.74
N THR A 102 4.99 20.84 -5.68
CA THR A 102 5.27 19.43 -5.94
C THR A 102 6.22 18.92 -4.87
N GLY A 103 5.84 17.81 -4.24
CA GLY A 103 6.62 17.22 -3.17
C GLY A 103 6.44 15.72 -3.06
N GLN A 104 7.19 15.15 -2.13
CA GLN A 104 7.22 13.71 -1.93
C GLN A 104 7.33 13.35 -0.46
N ALA A 105 6.75 12.20 -0.11
CA ALA A 105 6.85 11.57 1.19
C ALA A 105 7.41 10.15 1.03
N PHE A 106 7.82 9.54 2.15
CA PHE A 106 8.25 8.13 2.20
C PHE A 106 9.33 7.76 1.18
N GLY A 107 10.34 8.62 1.04
CA GLY A 107 11.45 8.38 0.12
C GLY A 107 11.07 8.41 -1.36
N GLY A 108 9.97 9.09 -1.72
CA GLY A 108 9.47 9.17 -3.10
C GLY A 108 8.33 8.20 -3.41
N LEU A 109 7.89 7.38 -2.44
CA LEU A 109 6.80 6.43 -2.63
C LEU A 109 5.50 7.12 -3.00
N ILE A 110 5.19 8.22 -2.30
CA ILE A 110 4.00 9.02 -2.55
C ILE A 110 4.46 10.40 -2.95
N THR A 111 3.99 10.84 -4.11
CA THR A 111 4.21 12.16 -4.66
C THR A 111 2.91 12.93 -4.65
N THR A 112 3.01 14.23 -4.43
CA THR A 112 1.86 15.11 -4.36
C THR A 112 2.09 16.32 -5.25
N LYS A 113 1.01 16.78 -5.87
CA LYS A 113 0.94 18.06 -6.57
C LYS A 113 -0.22 18.83 -6.00
N LEU A 114 0.04 20.05 -5.59
CA LEU A 114 -0.97 20.97 -5.10
C LEU A 114 -1.01 22.20 -5.99
N LYS A 115 -2.21 22.70 -6.26
CA LYS A 115 -2.43 24.05 -6.78
C LYS A 115 -3.41 24.75 -5.86
N VAL A 116 -3.10 25.99 -5.49
CA VAL A 116 -3.97 26.81 -4.64
C VAL A 116 -3.99 28.23 -5.15
N ASP A 117 -5.18 28.78 -5.33
CA ASP A 117 -5.39 30.20 -5.60
C ASP A 117 -5.14 31.02 -4.33
N PHE A 118 -4.54 32.22 -4.44
CA PHE A 118 -4.35 33.11 -3.28
C PHE A 118 -5.69 33.51 -2.61
N GLY A 119 -6.79 33.46 -3.36
CA GLY A 119 -8.13 33.69 -2.84
C GLY A 119 -8.79 32.47 -2.18
N GLY A 120 -8.10 31.32 -2.08
CA GLY A 120 -8.62 30.09 -1.48
C GLY A 120 -9.81 29.45 -2.20
N ARG A 121 -10.11 29.87 -3.43
CA ARG A 121 -11.31 29.47 -4.17
C ARG A 121 -11.16 28.16 -4.93
N ASP A 122 -9.93 27.79 -5.31
CA ASP A 122 -9.62 26.55 -6.00
C ASP A 122 -8.39 25.91 -5.36
N VAL A 123 -8.57 24.70 -4.83
CA VAL A 123 -7.52 23.88 -4.22
C VAL A 123 -7.53 22.53 -4.92
N GLY A 124 -6.59 22.33 -5.83
CA GLY A 124 -6.40 21.09 -6.55
C GLY A 124 -5.27 20.27 -5.92
N LEU A 125 -5.62 19.20 -5.20
CA LEU A 125 -4.67 18.21 -4.70
C LEU A 125 -4.66 16.98 -5.61
N THR A 126 -3.47 16.51 -5.97
CA THR A 126 -3.28 15.24 -6.69
C THR A 126 -2.22 14.43 -5.98
N LEU A 127 -2.53 13.17 -5.70
CA LEU A 127 -1.60 12.20 -5.13
C LEU A 127 -1.29 11.12 -6.17
N SER A 128 -0.05 10.67 -6.19
CA SER A 128 0.42 9.58 -7.04
C SER A 128 1.41 8.71 -6.28
N ALA A 129 1.42 7.41 -6.56
CA ALA A 129 2.34 6.47 -5.93
C ALA A 129 3.28 5.85 -6.95
N ASP A 130 4.54 5.63 -6.55
CA ASP A 130 5.52 4.88 -7.33
C ASP A 130 6.14 3.77 -6.47
N PHE A 131 5.72 2.54 -6.75
CA PHE A 131 6.18 1.33 -6.07
C PHE A 131 7.38 0.66 -6.74
N ARG A 132 7.93 1.21 -7.84
CA ARG A 132 9.10 0.63 -8.53
C ARG A 132 10.30 0.47 -7.62
N GLN A 133 10.43 1.33 -6.61
CA GLN A 133 11.47 1.22 -5.60
C GLN A 133 11.35 -0.02 -4.70
N TRP A 134 10.23 -0.75 -4.74
CA TRP A 134 10.02 -1.98 -3.98
C TRP A 134 10.30 -3.24 -4.81
N VAL A 135 10.39 -3.14 -6.13
CA VAL A 135 10.70 -4.26 -7.03
C VAL A 135 11.94 -5.01 -6.56
N ARG A 136 11.83 -6.35 -6.51
CA ARG A 136 12.89 -7.29 -6.06
C ARG A 136 13.41 -7.06 -4.63
N LYS A 137 12.77 -6.20 -3.82
CA LYS A 137 13.14 -6.04 -2.40
C LYS A 137 12.48 -7.11 -1.53
N PRO A 138 13.12 -7.54 -0.44
CA PRO A 138 12.51 -8.46 0.53
C PRO A 138 11.19 -7.89 1.07
N VAL A 139 10.12 -8.68 1.02
CA VAL A 139 8.78 -8.20 1.43
C VAL A 139 8.77 -7.80 2.89
N ALA A 140 9.51 -8.50 3.78
CA ALA A 140 9.62 -8.14 5.20
C ALA A 140 10.28 -6.77 5.45
N ARG A 141 11.07 -6.24 4.50
CA ARG A 141 11.89 -5.03 4.69
C ARG A 141 11.58 -3.90 3.71
N LEU A 142 10.32 -3.83 3.26
CA LEU A 142 9.86 -2.73 2.42
C LEU A 142 9.97 -1.38 3.16
N PRO A 143 10.70 -0.40 2.61
CA PRO A 143 10.89 0.89 3.26
C PRO A 143 9.56 1.63 3.38
N HIS A 144 9.32 2.23 4.55
CA HIS A 144 8.14 3.03 4.88
C HIS A 144 6.79 2.31 4.83
N PHE A 145 6.74 0.99 4.59
CA PHE A 145 5.50 0.22 4.42
C PHE A 145 4.45 0.51 5.51
N ALA A 146 4.80 0.33 6.78
CA ALA A 146 3.84 0.47 7.88
C ALA A 146 3.25 1.89 7.97
N ARG A 147 4.07 2.93 7.81
CA ARG A 147 3.61 4.33 7.86
C ARG A 147 2.77 4.69 6.63
N ALA A 148 3.15 4.20 5.46
CA ALA A 148 2.40 4.45 4.24
C ALA A 148 1.05 3.72 4.27
N ALA A 149 1.00 2.47 4.72
CA ALA A 149 -0.24 1.71 4.89
C ALA A 149 -1.22 2.42 5.83
N GLN A 150 -0.76 2.86 7.00
CA GLN A 150 -1.58 3.62 7.96
C GLN A 150 -2.14 4.92 7.35
N PHE A 151 -1.32 5.64 6.57
CA PHE A 151 -1.75 6.87 5.92
C PHE A 151 -2.79 6.63 4.82
N ILE A 152 -2.59 5.60 3.99
CA ILE A 152 -3.54 5.23 2.94
C ILE A 152 -4.87 4.76 3.55
N GLU A 153 -4.84 3.95 4.60
CA GLU A 153 -6.02 3.51 5.34
C GLU A 153 -6.79 4.71 5.94
N ALA A 154 -6.07 5.66 6.56
CA ALA A 154 -6.68 6.85 7.15
C ALA A 154 -7.33 7.77 6.11
N ILE A 155 -6.68 7.97 4.95
CA ILE A 155 -7.29 8.73 3.84
C ILE A 155 -8.46 7.99 3.21
N GLY A 156 -8.39 6.66 3.06
CA GLY A 156 -9.48 5.88 2.48
C GLY A 156 -10.77 5.96 3.29
N ARG A 157 -10.68 6.14 4.60
CA ARG A 157 -11.83 6.30 5.51
C ARG A 157 -12.43 7.70 5.52
N GLU A 158 -11.60 8.73 5.26
CA GLU A 158 -11.97 10.13 5.41
C GLU A 158 -11.92 10.85 4.06
N SER A 159 -13.07 11.34 3.58
CA SER A 159 -13.13 12.03 2.28
C SER A 159 -12.57 13.47 2.32
N LYS A 160 -12.14 13.96 3.47
CA LYS A 160 -11.67 15.33 3.69
C LYS A 160 -10.33 15.34 4.41
N VAL A 161 -9.41 16.17 3.90
CA VAL A 161 -8.07 16.35 4.48
C VAL A 161 -7.80 17.82 4.71
N ALA A 162 -7.17 18.13 5.85
CA ALA A 162 -6.66 19.46 6.14
C ALA A 162 -5.28 19.62 5.51
N ILE A 163 -5.03 20.77 4.89
CA ILE A 163 -3.78 21.09 4.22
C ILE A 163 -3.16 22.33 4.84
N SER A 164 -1.86 22.26 5.10
CA SER A 164 -1.04 23.42 5.46
C SER A 164 0.29 23.42 4.71
N LEU A 165 0.84 24.62 4.52
CA LEU A 165 2.17 24.84 3.95
C LEU A 165 3.09 25.46 5.01
N GLU A 166 4.28 24.90 5.17
CA GLU A 166 5.30 25.43 6.06
C GLU A 166 6.50 25.95 5.27
N SER A 167 6.78 27.25 5.42
CA SER A 167 7.95 27.92 4.85
C SER A 167 8.71 28.67 5.93
N GLY A 168 9.99 28.34 6.14
CA GLY A 168 10.84 29.03 7.11
C GLY A 168 10.35 28.93 8.56
N GLY A 169 9.69 27.81 8.92
CA GLY A 169 9.12 27.59 10.25
C GLY A 169 7.77 28.27 10.50
N ILE A 170 7.20 28.92 9.48
CA ILE A 170 5.86 29.51 9.55
C ILE A 170 4.89 28.60 8.80
N GLU A 171 3.95 28.02 9.53
CA GLU A 171 2.86 27.21 8.99
C GLU A 171 1.68 28.10 8.61
N THR A 172 1.18 27.93 7.38
CA THR A 172 0.00 28.59 6.83
C THR A 172 -1.03 27.53 6.49
N GLU A 173 -2.17 27.56 7.15
CA GLU A 173 -3.29 26.69 6.83
C GLU A 173 -3.95 27.12 5.51
N LEU A 174 -4.10 26.18 4.58
CA LEU A 174 -4.76 26.40 3.29
C LEU A 174 -6.25 26.00 3.32
N GLY A 175 -6.66 25.27 4.36
CA GLY A 175 -8.04 24.83 4.57
C GLY A 175 -8.22 23.32 4.43
N VAL A 176 -9.48 22.92 4.24
CA VAL A 176 -9.89 21.53 4.09
C VAL A 176 -10.27 21.28 2.64
N CYS A 177 -9.69 20.26 2.02
CA CYS A 177 -10.04 19.84 0.67
C CYS A 177 -10.58 18.42 0.66
N SER A 178 -11.38 18.10 -0.35
CA SER A 178 -11.77 16.73 -0.61
C SER A 178 -10.67 16.02 -1.36
N VAL A 179 -10.37 14.81 -0.92
CA VAL A 179 -9.51 13.91 -1.68
C VAL A 179 -10.30 13.41 -2.89
N PRO A 180 -9.72 13.36 -4.10
CA PRO A 180 -10.45 12.88 -5.27
C PRO A 180 -11.00 11.47 -5.05
N GLU A 181 -12.31 11.26 -5.25
CA GLU A 181 -13.01 9.96 -5.11
C GLU A 181 -12.63 8.91 -6.18
N GLY A 182 -11.53 9.12 -6.91
CA GLY A 182 -11.12 8.23 -8.00
C GLY A 182 -10.61 6.88 -7.51
N ASP A 183 -10.53 5.91 -8.43
CA ASP A 183 -10.07 4.53 -8.21
C ASP A 183 -8.65 4.41 -7.63
N PHE A 184 -7.91 5.51 -7.52
CA PHE A 184 -6.56 5.57 -7.00
C PHE A 184 -6.45 5.02 -5.57
N PHE A 185 -7.26 5.51 -4.62
CA PHE A 185 -7.16 5.05 -3.21
C PHE A 185 -7.60 3.60 -3.01
N PRO A 186 -8.73 3.13 -3.59
CA PRO A 186 -9.09 1.73 -3.54
C PRO A 186 -8.00 0.81 -4.12
N ALA A 187 -7.37 1.19 -5.24
CA ALA A 187 -6.29 0.40 -5.82
C ALA A 187 -5.04 0.39 -4.93
N LEU A 188 -4.69 1.53 -4.32
CA LEU A 188 -3.59 1.60 -3.36
C LEU A 188 -3.85 0.76 -2.12
N ASP A 189 -5.03 0.88 -1.52
CA ASP A 189 -5.42 0.14 -0.33
C ASP A 189 -5.34 -1.37 -0.60
N ALA A 190 -5.90 -1.83 -1.73
CA ALA A 190 -5.80 -3.21 -2.16
C ALA A 190 -4.34 -3.68 -2.32
N PHE A 191 -3.47 -2.89 -2.95
CA PHE A 191 -2.06 -3.23 -3.09
C PHE A 191 -1.34 -3.35 -1.74
N PHE A 192 -1.57 -2.41 -0.81
CA PHE A 192 -0.98 -2.46 0.53
C PHE A 192 -1.49 -3.65 1.35
N TYR A 193 -2.76 -4.00 1.19
CA TYR A 193 -3.37 -5.17 1.82
C TYR A 193 -2.72 -6.47 1.31
N GLU A 194 -2.59 -6.63 -0.01
CA GLU A 194 -1.95 -7.79 -0.65
C GLU A 194 -0.45 -7.90 -0.28
N ALA A 195 0.29 -6.80 -0.30
CA ALA A 195 1.67 -6.77 0.16
C ALA A 195 1.78 -7.07 1.67
N GLY A 196 0.80 -6.65 2.47
CA GLY A 196 0.68 -7.00 3.88
C GLY A 196 0.50 -8.50 4.09
N ALA A 197 -0.34 -9.15 3.28
CA ALA A 197 -0.53 -10.59 3.31
C ALA A 197 0.75 -11.37 2.96
N LEU A 198 1.49 -10.93 1.93
CA LEU A 198 2.81 -11.50 1.61
C LEU A 198 3.79 -11.39 2.79
N ARG A 199 3.78 -10.26 3.48
CA ARG A 199 4.61 -10.05 4.67
C ARG A 199 4.23 -10.95 5.83
N GLU A 200 2.93 -11.19 6.03
CA GLU A 200 2.43 -12.09 7.07
C GLU A 200 2.82 -13.55 6.78
N LEU A 201 2.68 -14.01 5.53
CA LEU A 201 3.15 -15.33 5.09
C LEU A 201 4.67 -15.48 5.25
N ASP A 202 5.44 -14.49 4.80
CA ASP A 202 6.90 -14.49 4.92
C ASP A 202 7.36 -14.54 6.38
N ALA A 203 6.71 -13.76 7.26
CA ALA A 203 7.01 -13.73 8.69
C ALA A 203 6.64 -15.06 9.39
N PHE A 204 5.52 -15.67 9.03
CA PHE A 204 5.05 -16.90 9.66
C PHE A 204 5.87 -18.13 9.23
N PHE A 205 6.19 -18.24 7.94
CA PHE A 205 6.89 -19.41 7.39
C PHE A 205 8.39 -19.21 7.19
N GLY A 206 8.91 -17.99 7.25
CA GLY A 206 10.34 -17.70 7.04
C GLY A 206 10.79 -17.93 5.61
N LEU A 207 9.97 -17.55 4.64
CA LEU A 207 10.12 -17.92 3.22
C LEU A 207 11.23 -17.16 2.49
N GLY A 208 11.58 -15.96 2.96
CA GLY A 208 12.50 -15.06 2.24
C GLY A 208 11.87 -14.48 0.99
N LEU A 209 10.57 -14.18 1.00
CA LEU A 209 9.86 -13.64 -0.15
C LEU A 209 10.42 -12.26 -0.55
N VAL A 210 10.41 -12.02 -1.85
CA VAL A 210 10.78 -10.74 -2.46
C VAL A 210 9.63 -10.25 -3.32
N MET A 211 9.48 -8.93 -3.44
CA MET A 211 8.52 -8.35 -4.36
C MET A 211 8.83 -8.78 -5.80
N PRO A 212 7.81 -9.12 -6.61
CA PRO A 212 7.98 -9.50 -7.99
C PRO A 212 8.50 -8.33 -8.86
N GLU A 213 8.91 -8.65 -10.08
CA GLU A 213 9.27 -7.65 -11.09
C GLU A 213 8.04 -6.94 -11.65
N ASP A 214 7.01 -7.74 -11.95
CA ASP A 214 5.69 -7.24 -12.27
C ASP A 214 4.89 -7.12 -10.97
N LEU A 215 4.54 -5.89 -10.59
CA LEU A 215 3.81 -5.65 -9.35
C LEU A 215 2.34 -6.07 -9.44
N ASP A 216 1.81 -6.30 -10.64
CA ASP A 216 0.46 -6.83 -10.83
C ASP A 216 0.35 -8.27 -10.29
N ASP A 217 1.45 -9.02 -10.26
CA ASP A 217 1.51 -10.37 -9.67
C ASP A 217 1.20 -10.38 -8.16
N VAL A 218 1.30 -9.24 -7.48
CA VAL A 218 0.99 -9.11 -6.05
C VAL A 218 -0.51 -9.22 -5.80
N MET A 219 -1.35 -8.77 -6.74
CA MET A 219 -2.80 -8.55 -6.59
C MET A 219 -3.65 -9.83 -6.52
N HIS A 220 -3.02 -10.99 -6.39
CA HIS A 220 -3.67 -12.29 -6.34
C HIS A 220 -3.35 -13.09 -5.07
N THR A 221 -2.59 -12.51 -4.14
CA THR A 221 -2.07 -13.23 -2.96
C THR A 221 -3.20 -13.62 -2.01
N VAL A 222 -4.01 -12.66 -1.55
CA VAL A 222 -5.03 -12.91 -0.52
C VAL A 222 -6.07 -13.88 -1.02
N LYS A 223 -6.51 -13.74 -2.27
CA LYS A 223 -7.48 -14.67 -2.86
C LYS A 223 -6.96 -16.11 -2.90
N ASN A 224 -5.67 -16.30 -3.17
CA ASN A 224 -5.07 -17.64 -3.26
C ASN A 224 -4.74 -18.25 -1.89
N PHE A 225 -4.52 -17.41 -0.87
CA PHE A 225 -4.06 -17.85 0.45
C PHE A 225 -5.01 -17.47 1.59
N SER A 226 -6.26 -17.13 1.31
CA SER A 226 -7.24 -16.62 2.30
C SER A 226 -7.40 -17.56 3.49
N ASP A 227 -7.46 -18.86 3.23
CA ASP A 227 -7.67 -19.88 4.26
C ASP A 227 -6.45 -19.98 5.17
N VAL A 228 -5.25 -19.99 4.60
CA VAL A 228 -3.99 -20.04 5.34
C VAL A 228 -3.79 -18.76 6.15
N LEU A 229 -4.04 -17.60 5.55
CA LEU A 229 -3.96 -16.29 6.22
C LEU A 229 -4.94 -16.20 7.38
N SER A 230 -6.15 -16.77 7.22
CA SER A 230 -7.16 -16.81 8.27
C SER A 230 -6.72 -17.69 9.46
N LEU A 231 -6.02 -18.81 9.20
CA LEU A 231 -5.44 -19.65 10.26
C LEU A 231 -4.28 -18.95 10.96
N ILE A 232 -3.41 -18.26 10.22
CA ILE A 232 -2.30 -17.48 10.80
C ILE A 232 -2.87 -16.35 11.68
N GLY A 233 -3.84 -15.61 11.16
CA GLY A 233 -4.46 -14.45 11.79
C GLY A 233 -5.61 -14.76 12.76
N ILE A 234 -5.87 -16.04 13.08
CA ILE A 234 -7.05 -16.45 13.86
C ILE A 234 -7.18 -15.77 15.23
N HIS A 235 -6.06 -15.38 15.83
CA HIS A 235 -6.03 -14.66 17.10
C HIS A 235 -6.49 -13.19 17.00
N LYS A 236 -6.58 -12.63 15.79
CA LYS A 236 -6.95 -11.23 15.53
C LYS A 236 -8.45 -11.03 15.33
N THR A 237 -9.23 -12.10 15.16
CA THR A 237 -10.68 -12.01 14.94
C THR A 237 -11.45 -11.95 16.26
N ASP A 238 -12.48 -11.10 16.33
CA ASP A 238 -13.29 -10.89 17.54
C ASP A 238 -14.09 -12.12 17.98
N THR A 239 -14.50 -12.95 17.02
CA THR A 239 -15.22 -14.22 17.25
C THR A 239 -14.59 -15.35 16.43
N PRO A 240 -13.43 -15.88 16.86
CA PRO A 240 -12.69 -16.87 16.09
C PRO A 240 -13.38 -18.23 16.22
N GLU A 241 -14.29 -18.53 15.31
CA GLU A 241 -14.95 -19.83 15.21
C GLU A 241 -14.33 -20.65 14.08
N ILE A 242 -13.88 -21.86 14.39
CA ILE A 242 -13.40 -22.80 13.39
C ILE A 242 -14.54 -23.77 13.07
N SER A 243 -14.92 -23.83 11.79
CA SER A 243 -15.78 -24.90 11.30
C SER A 243 -14.94 -26.04 10.77
N MET A 244 -15.12 -27.25 11.31
CA MET A 244 -14.43 -28.44 10.86
C MET A 244 -15.40 -29.54 10.45
N LYS A 245 -15.00 -30.35 9.47
CA LYS A 245 -15.70 -31.58 9.10
C LYS A 245 -15.06 -32.74 9.87
N PHE A 246 -15.82 -33.33 10.77
CA PHE A 246 -15.41 -34.45 11.59
C PHE A 246 -16.11 -35.72 11.12
N THR A 247 -15.36 -36.79 10.84
CA THR A 247 -15.94 -38.09 10.47
C THR A 247 -15.55 -39.11 11.52
N PRO A 248 -16.47 -39.51 12.42
CA PRO A 248 -16.17 -40.50 13.44
C PRO A 248 -15.89 -41.85 12.77
N LEU A 249 -14.74 -42.44 13.07
CA LEU A 249 -14.38 -43.79 12.61
C LEU A 249 -15.04 -44.86 13.50
N PRO A 250 -15.25 -46.09 12.98
CA PRO A 250 -15.68 -47.22 13.79
C PRO A 250 -14.72 -47.46 14.97
N LYS A 251 -15.27 -47.88 16.13
CA LYS A 251 -14.49 -48.15 17.37
C LYS A 251 -13.38 -49.18 17.19
N GLU A 252 -13.48 -50.04 16.18
CA GLU A 252 -12.52 -51.12 15.88
C GLU A 252 -11.34 -50.65 15.02
N GLU A 253 -11.51 -49.54 14.27
CA GLU A 253 -10.49 -48.95 13.39
C GLU A 253 -9.82 -47.72 14.01
N SER A 254 -10.41 -47.18 15.07
CA SER A 254 -9.84 -46.05 15.81
C SER A 254 -8.90 -46.57 16.89
N GLY A 255 -7.61 -46.27 16.76
CA GLY A 255 -6.69 -46.33 17.91
C GLY A 255 -7.33 -45.56 19.06
N VAL A 256 -7.51 -46.22 20.20
CA VAL A 256 -8.52 -45.95 21.25
C VAL A 256 -8.44 -44.55 21.95
N GLY A 257 -7.58 -43.62 21.51
CA GLY A 257 -7.31 -42.37 22.22
C GLY A 257 -7.76 -41.06 21.57
N GLU A 258 -7.74 -40.93 20.23
CA GLU A 258 -7.63 -39.57 19.64
C GLU A 258 -8.97 -38.82 19.48
N TYR A 259 -10.09 -39.50 19.21
CA TYR A 259 -11.38 -38.82 18.98
C TYR A 259 -12.38 -38.99 20.14
N THR A 260 -12.09 -39.85 21.11
CA THR A 260 -12.93 -40.04 22.31
C THR A 260 -12.97 -38.77 23.17
N HIS A 261 -11.87 -38.01 23.21
CA HIS A 261 -11.81 -36.73 23.93
C HIS A 261 -12.73 -35.66 23.31
N ILE A 262 -12.83 -35.61 21.97
CA ILE A 262 -13.74 -34.70 21.25
C ILE A 262 -15.20 -35.09 21.49
N LEU A 263 -15.53 -36.38 21.36
CA LEU A 263 -16.89 -36.86 21.62
C LEU A 263 -17.32 -36.61 23.06
N SER A 264 -16.44 -36.86 24.04
CA SER A 264 -16.69 -36.56 25.44
C SER A 264 -16.86 -35.05 25.71
N ALA A 265 -16.10 -34.20 25.03
CA ALA A 265 -16.24 -32.75 25.15
C ALA A 265 -17.62 -32.28 24.67
N ILE A 266 -18.11 -32.86 23.57
CA ILE A 266 -19.44 -32.55 23.00
C ILE A 266 -20.55 -33.00 23.94
N GLU A 267 -20.46 -34.21 24.50
CA GLU A 267 -21.46 -34.76 25.43
C GLU A 267 -21.51 -33.98 26.76
N THR A 268 -20.35 -33.60 27.31
CA THR A 268 -20.25 -32.94 28.61
C THR A 268 -20.29 -31.42 28.53
N GLN A 269 -20.21 -30.85 27.34
CA GLN A 269 -20.00 -29.41 27.07
C GLN A 269 -18.86 -28.78 27.87
N LYS A 270 -17.85 -29.57 28.23
CA LYS A 270 -16.67 -29.07 28.93
C LYS A 270 -15.62 -28.61 27.91
N PRO A 271 -14.94 -27.47 28.13
CA PRO A 271 -13.84 -27.06 27.29
C PRO A 271 -12.70 -28.09 27.36
N ILE A 272 -11.99 -28.23 26.25
CA ILE A 272 -10.85 -29.14 26.12
C ILE A 272 -9.63 -28.42 25.54
N ASP A 273 -8.44 -28.91 25.88
CA ASP A 273 -7.23 -28.53 25.15
C ASP A 273 -7.29 -29.13 23.75
N LEU A 274 -7.06 -28.29 22.73
CA LEU A 274 -7.23 -28.67 21.34
C LEU A 274 -6.04 -28.16 20.53
N LEU A 275 -5.45 -29.07 19.74
CA LEU A 275 -4.42 -28.80 18.75
C LEU A 275 -4.91 -29.30 17.40
N LEU A 276 -5.04 -28.40 16.44
CA LEU A 276 -5.34 -28.68 15.05
C LEU A 276 -4.07 -28.52 14.23
N THR A 277 -3.82 -29.47 13.35
CA THR A 277 -2.71 -29.43 12.41
C THR A 277 -3.25 -29.43 10.98
N GLN A 278 -2.65 -28.61 10.12
CA GLN A 278 -2.93 -28.63 8.69
C GLN A 278 -1.63 -28.59 7.90
N GLU A 279 -1.45 -29.55 7.00
CA GLU A 279 -0.36 -29.50 6.03
C GLU A 279 -0.70 -28.49 4.92
N VAL A 280 0.24 -27.59 4.66
CA VAL A 280 0.09 -26.49 3.71
C VAL A 280 1.31 -26.45 2.80
N THR A 281 1.06 -26.38 1.49
CA THR A 281 2.07 -26.06 0.48
C THR A 281 1.69 -24.73 -0.16
N LEU A 282 2.62 -23.79 -0.20
CA LEU A 282 2.40 -22.45 -0.74
C LEU A 282 3.04 -22.34 -2.13
N ASN A 283 2.24 -21.96 -3.12
CA ASN A 283 2.69 -21.85 -4.51
C ASN A 283 2.64 -20.38 -4.96
N PHE A 284 3.81 -19.79 -5.20
CA PHE A 284 3.97 -18.41 -5.69
C PHE A 284 4.55 -18.46 -7.11
N GLY A 285 3.70 -18.28 -8.13
CA GLY A 285 4.09 -18.48 -9.52
C GLY A 285 4.67 -19.88 -9.72
N ASP A 286 5.90 -19.96 -10.23
CA ASP A 286 6.61 -21.23 -10.48
C ASP A 286 7.32 -21.80 -9.23
N LYS A 287 7.26 -21.11 -8.08
CA LYS A 287 7.93 -21.54 -6.85
C LYS A 287 6.94 -22.19 -5.89
N SER A 288 7.32 -23.35 -5.36
CA SER A 288 6.58 -24.04 -4.31
C SER A 288 7.40 -24.04 -3.02
N PHE A 289 6.74 -23.74 -1.90
CA PHE A 289 7.33 -23.75 -0.55
C PHE A 289 6.55 -24.71 0.35
N GLY A 290 7.28 -25.52 1.11
CA GLY A 290 6.70 -26.52 2.01
C GLY A 290 7.07 -27.96 1.59
N PRO A 291 6.34 -28.97 2.09
CA PRO A 291 5.16 -28.84 2.95
C PRO A 291 5.48 -28.28 4.34
N PHE A 292 4.62 -27.41 4.84
CA PHE A 292 4.63 -26.89 6.21
C PHE A 292 3.48 -27.46 7.02
N VAL A 293 3.64 -27.55 8.33
CA VAL A 293 2.53 -27.83 9.24
C VAL A 293 2.12 -26.54 9.94
N VAL A 294 0.89 -26.11 9.73
CA VAL A 294 0.27 -25.02 10.49
C VAL A 294 -0.42 -25.64 11.70
N GLU A 295 -0.01 -25.21 12.88
CA GLU A 295 -0.59 -25.64 14.15
C GLU A 295 -1.47 -24.53 14.72
N VAL A 296 -2.73 -24.83 14.97
CA VAL A 296 -3.69 -23.94 15.64
C VAL A 296 -4.11 -24.59 16.94
N SER A 297 -3.86 -23.91 18.06
CA SER A 297 -4.15 -24.45 19.38
C SER A 297 -4.99 -23.51 20.24
N CYS A 298 -5.79 -24.10 21.12
CA CYS A 298 -6.49 -23.39 22.19
C CYS A 298 -6.52 -24.26 23.45
N PRO A 299 -5.99 -23.78 24.60
CA PRO A 299 -5.97 -24.55 25.85
C PRO A 299 -7.35 -24.93 26.39
N GLN A 300 -8.37 -24.15 26.04
CA GLN A 300 -9.76 -24.37 26.44
C GLN A 300 -10.69 -24.00 25.28
N ALA A 301 -10.94 -24.97 24.41
CA ALA A 301 -11.89 -24.87 23.31
C ALA A 301 -13.21 -25.56 23.64
N LEU A 302 -14.32 -24.87 23.39
CA LEU A 302 -15.66 -25.44 23.38
C LEU A 302 -15.93 -26.05 22.00
N VAL A 303 -16.43 -27.29 22.00
CA VAL A 303 -16.77 -28.03 20.78
C VAL A 303 -18.27 -28.24 20.72
N ASN A 304 -18.91 -27.71 19.68
CA ASN A 304 -20.34 -27.84 19.43
C ASN A 304 -20.59 -28.52 18.08
N THR A 305 -21.69 -29.27 17.96
CA THR A 305 -22.13 -29.82 16.67
C THR A 305 -22.99 -28.80 15.92
N ILE A 306 -22.71 -28.60 14.63
CA ILE A 306 -23.58 -27.84 13.73
C ILE A 306 -24.49 -28.87 13.03
N GLY A 307 -25.73 -29.00 13.51
CA GLY A 307 -26.71 -29.98 12.99
C GLY A 307 -27.08 -31.07 14.00
N PRO A 308 -27.52 -32.27 13.55
CA PRO A 308 -28.00 -33.32 14.45
C PRO A 308 -26.88 -33.84 15.38
N VAL A 309 -27.21 -33.98 16.66
CA VAL A 309 -26.30 -34.34 17.76
C VAL A 309 -25.86 -35.82 17.70
N GLN A 310 -26.59 -36.66 16.96
CA GLN A 310 -26.31 -38.09 16.86
C GLN A 310 -25.22 -38.39 15.82
N PHE A 311 -24.08 -38.89 16.30
CA PHE A 311 -22.97 -39.33 15.44
C PHE A 311 -23.26 -40.72 14.87
N THR A 312 -23.19 -40.84 13.54
CA THR A 312 -23.17 -42.13 12.86
C THR A 312 -21.74 -42.36 12.33
N PRO A 313 -21.07 -43.47 12.68
CA PRO A 313 -19.74 -43.78 12.14
C PRO A 313 -19.72 -43.70 10.61
N GLY A 314 -18.66 -43.09 10.05
CA GLY A 314 -18.52 -42.89 8.61
C GLY A 314 -19.35 -41.73 8.03
N THR A 315 -20.28 -41.15 8.78
CA THR A 315 -21.04 -39.97 8.35
C THR A 315 -20.34 -38.70 8.82
N PRO A 316 -19.99 -37.77 7.92
CA PRO A 316 -19.35 -36.54 8.31
C PRO A 316 -20.31 -35.59 9.02
N THR A 317 -19.93 -35.15 10.21
CA THR A 317 -20.60 -34.13 11.02
C THR A 317 -19.79 -32.84 10.99
N ARG A 318 -20.47 -31.68 10.97
CA ARG A 318 -19.79 -30.39 11.12
C ARG A 318 -19.68 -30.03 12.60
N LEU A 319 -18.48 -29.65 13.02
CA LEU A 319 -18.24 -29.10 14.35
C LEU A 319 -17.94 -27.61 14.26
N SER A 320 -18.36 -26.90 15.28
CA SER A 320 -18.04 -25.52 15.61
C SER A 320 -17.09 -25.55 16.80
N LEU A 321 -15.91 -24.95 16.64
CA LEU A 321 -14.92 -24.82 17.71
C LEU A 321 -14.78 -23.34 18.05
N ARG A 322 -14.90 -23.00 19.33
CA ARG A 322 -14.68 -21.62 19.81
C ARG A 322 -13.87 -21.64 21.11
N PRO A 323 -13.08 -20.60 21.40
CA PRO A 323 -12.42 -20.49 22.69
C PRO A 323 -13.47 -20.34 23.81
N ALA A 324 -13.17 -20.90 24.98
CA ALA A 324 -13.90 -20.57 26.20
C ALA A 324 -13.58 -19.14 26.66
N ASP A 325 -14.44 -18.58 27.52
CA ASP A 325 -14.27 -17.21 28.02
C ASP A 325 -12.89 -17.00 28.66
N GLY A 326 -12.18 -15.96 28.21
CA GLY A 326 -10.82 -15.64 28.68
C GLY A 326 -9.69 -16.41 27.98
N TYR A 327 -10.00 -17.29 27.03
CA TYR A 327 -9.02 -18.00 26.21
C TYR A 327 -9.06 -17.53 24.76
N GLN A 328 -7.97 -17.76 24.03
CA GLN A 328 -7.82 -17.36 22.63
C GLN A 328 -7.17 -18.50 21.83
N TRP A 329 -7.39 -18.49 20.52
CA TRP A 329 -6.60 -19.32 19.62
C TRP A 329 -5.19 -18.76 19.49
N SER A 330 -4.24 -19.64 19.26
CA SER A 330 -2.90 -19.29 18.82
C SER A 330 -2.54 -20.10 17.59
N SER A 331 -1.72 -19.53 16.72
CA SER A 331 -1.19 -20.20 15.53
C SER A 331 0.33 -20.23 15.61
N ARG A 332 0.94 -21.32 15.16
CA ARG A 332 2.40 -21.43 15.01
C ARG A 332 2.77 -22.29 13.81
N ASN A 333 3.95 -22.03 13.26
CA ASN A 333 4.57 -22.90 12.28
C ASN A 333 5.16 -24.12 13.02
N GLY A 334 4.58 -25.30 12.80
CA GLY A 334 5.06 -26.58 13.34
C GLY A 334 6.36 -27.07 12.68
N GLY A 335 6.83 -26.39 11.65
CA GLY A 335 8.04 -26.71 10.89
C GLY A 335 7.76 -27.36 9.54
N ALA A 336 8.84 -27.65 8.81
CA ALA A 336 8.75 -28.48 7.61
C ALA A 336 8.40 -29.91 8.02
N CYS A 337 7.49 -30.54 7.28
CA CYS A 337 7.20 -31.95 7.50
C CYS A 337 8.51 -32.75 7.27
N ALA A 338 8.99 -33.47 8.29
CA ALA A 338 10.09 -34.40 8.13
C ALA A 338 9.64 -35.49 7.14
N THR A 339 9.95 -35.29 5.87
CA THR A 339 9.67 -36.27 4.82
C THR A 339 10.79 -37.30 4.83
N TYR A 340 10.47 -38.46 5.44
CA TYR A 340 10.89 -39.80 5.05
C TYR A 340 12.31 -39.96 4.44
N GLU A 341 13.24 -40.50 5.22
CA GLU A 341 14.51 -41.02 4.69
C GLU A 341 14.28 -42.23 3.77
N GLY A 342 14.77 -42.17 2.52
CA GLY A 342 15.04 -43.36 1.73
C GLY A 342 15.44 -43.07 0.27
N PRO A 343 16.22 -43.95 -0.37
CA PRO A 343 17.47 -44.55 0.07
C PRO A 343 18.69 -43.75 -0.42
N SER A 344 19.77 -43.79 0.36
CA SER A 344 21.15 -43.45 0.00
C SER A 344 21.46 -43.62 -1.50
N ALA A 345 21.56 -42.51 -2.22
CA ALA A 345 22.21 -42.45 -3.53
C ALA A 345 23.67 -42.02 -3.30
N ARG A 346 24.57 -42.99 -3.52
CA ARG A 346 26.02 -42.90 -3.43
C ARG A 346 26.55 -41.67 -4.19
N ARG A 347 27.45 -40.92 -3.55
CA ARG A 347 28.34 -39.95 -4.21
C ARG A 347 29.23 -40.66 -5.24
N PRO A 348 29.44 -40.10 -6.43
CA PRO A 348 30.77 -40.05 -7.05
C PRO A 348 31.66 -39.03 -6.34
#